data_AF-A0A6N7JQI0-F1
#
_entry.id   AF-A0A6N7JQI0-F1
#
_cell.length_a   1.000
_cell.length_b   1.000
_cell.length_c   1.000
_cell.angle_alpha   90.00
_cell.angle_beta   90.00
_cell.angle_gamma   90.00
#
_symmetry.space_group_name_H-M   'P 1'
#
loop_
_entity.id
_entity.type
_entity.pdbx_description
1 polymer ?
#
loop_
_entity_poly.entity_id
_entity_poly.type
_entity_poly.pdbx_seq_one_letter_code
_entity_poly.pdbx_strand_id
1 'polypeptide(L)'
;MLHVAYGWIPVGLILKAGWLLAGLNVGQSWVHALTAGAFATMIMAVMSRAALGHTRREIVAAKATVAAYLLLTLGALVRVLAPLLPDMMIAYRIAGTAWEAAFILFLIIYAPILVSRRADGRPG
;
A
#
# COMPACT_ATOMS: atom_id res chain seq x y z
N MET A 1 9.29 -3.55 3.81
CA MET A 1 8.14 -3.17 2.98
C MET A 1 8.50 -2.70 1.58
N LEU A 2 9.63 -2.01 1.37
CA LEU A 2 10.07 -1.69 0.00
C LEU A 2 10.25 -2.94 -0.89
N HIS A 3 10.74 -4.06 -0.35
CA HIS A 3 10.79 -5.33 -1.08
C HIS A 3 9.41 -5.79 -1.59
N VAL A 4 8.35 -5.64 -0.77
CA VAL A 4 6.97 -5.97 -1.17
C VAL A 4 6.48 -5.02 -2.26
N ALA A 5 6.75 -3.71 -2.11
CA ALA A 5 6.42 -2.72 -3.12
C ALA A 5 7.10 -3.02 -4.47
N TYR A 6 8.40 -3.36 -4.45
CA TYR A 6 9.12 -3.74 -5.66
C TYR A 6 8.64 -5.08 -6.23
N GLY A 7 8.22 -6.03 -5.40
CA GLY A 7 7.63 -7.30 -5.84
C GLY A 7 6.35 -7.13 -6.68
N TRP A 8 5.58 -6.06 -6.45
CA TRP A 8 4.41 -5.74 -7.27
C TRP A 8 4.74 -5.28 -8.69
N ILE A 9 5.95 -4.76 -8.93
CA ILE A 9 6.36 -4.29 -10.26
C ILE A 9 6.37 -5.43 -11.30
N PRO A 10 7.12 -6.55 -11.09
CA PRO A 10 7.08 -7.66 -12.04
C PRO A 10 5.67 -8.26 -12.14
N VAL A 11 4.89 -8.31 -11.06
CA VAL A 11 3.50 -8.77 -11.10
C VAL A 11 2.65 -7.91 -12.04
N GLY A 12 2.72 -6.58 -11.92
CA GLY A 12 1.98 -5.68 -12.79
C GLY A 12 2.42 -5.78 -14.25
N LEU A 13 3.72 -5.93 -14.51
CA LEU A 13 4.24 -6.11 -15.87
C LEU A 13 3.81 -7.45 -16.49
N ILE A 14 3.82 -8.54 -15.72
CA ILE A 14 3.34 -9.86 -16.15
C ILE A 14 1.85 -9.81 -16.46
N LEU A 15 1.03 -9.18 -15.61
CA LEU A 15 -0.40 -9.00 -15.87
C LEU A 15 -0.64 -8.19 -17.16
N LYS A 16 0.12 -7.12 -17.35
CA LYS A 16 0.03 -6.29 -18.57
C LYS A 16 0.39 -7.10 -19.82
N ALA A 17 1.47 -7.88 -19.75
CA ALA A 17 1.86 -8.78 -20.84
C ALA A 17 0.79 -9.86 -21.10
N GLY A 18 0.24 -10.47 -20.05
CA GLY A 18 -0.84 -11.46 -20.17
C GLY A 18 -2.10 -10.89 -20.83
N TRP A 19 -2.46 -9.64 -20.55
CA TRP A 19 -3.55 -8.95 -21.23
C TRP A 19 -3.24 -8.71 -22.71
N LEU A 20 -2.09 -8.10 -23.01
CA LEU A 20 -1.77 -7.65 -24.37
C LEU A 20 -1.37 -8.78 -25.32
N LEU A 21 -0.73 -9.83 -24.83
CA LEU A 21 -0.13 -10.90 -25.65
C LEU A 21 -0.92 -12.20 -25.62
N ALA A 22 -1.66 -12.47 -24.54
CA ALA A 22 -2.35 -13.74 -24.33
C ALA A 22 -3.87 -13.59 -24.13
N GLY A 23 -4.42 -12.38 -24.18
CA GLY A 23 -5.86 -12.14 -24.02
C GLY A 23 -6.40 -12.52 -22.64
N LEU A 24 -5.55 -12.59 -21.61
CA LEU A 24 -5.97 -12.97 -20.26
C LEU A 24 -6.74 -11.84 -19.59
N ASN A 25 -8.05 -12.02 -19.38
CA ASN A 25 -8.93 -11.00 -18.79
C ASN A 25 -8.45 -10.47 -17.43
N VAL A 26 -7.89 -11.33 -16.57
CA VAL A 26 -7.31 -10.90 -15.28
C VAL A 26 -6.17 -9.90 -15.45
N GLY A 27 -5.47 -9.94 -16.59
CA GLY A 27 -4.40 -9.04 -16.94
C GLY A 27 -4.83 -7.57 -16.99
N GLN A 28 -6.13 -7.27 -17.19
CA GLN A 28 -6.65 -5.90 -17.12
C GLN A 28 -6.40 -5.22 -15.76
N SER A 29 -6.22 -6.00 -14.68
CA SER A 29 -5.88 -5.50 -13.35
C SER A 29 -4.44 -4.97 -13.24
N TRP A 30 -3.61 -5.04 -14.28
CA TRP A 30 -2.20 -4.63 -14.25
C TRP A 30 -1.97 -3.24 -13.66
N VAL A 31 -2.85 -2.28 -13.99
CA VAL A 31 -2.72 -0.91 -13.50
C VAL A 31 -2.89 -0.85 -11.98
N HIS A 32 -3.78 -1.67 -11.41
CA HIS A 32 -4.00 -1.74 -9.97
C HIS A 32 -2.86 -2.45 -9.23
N ALA A 33 -2.24 -3.46 -9.87
CA ALA A 33 -1.01 -4.05 -9.32
C ALA A 33 0.11 -3.02 -9.21
N LEU A 34 0.27 -2.13 -10.21
CA LEU A 34 1.28 -1.07 -10.18
C LEU A 34 0.91 0.09 -9.24
N THR A 35 -0.34 0.57 -9.27
CA THR A 35 -0.73 1.75 -8.49
C THR A 35 -1.06 1.40 -7.04
N ALA A 36 -2.03 0.50 -6.83
CA ALA A 36 -2.48 0.11 -5.49
C ALA A 36 -1.50 -0.85 -4.79
N GLY A 37 -0.81 -1.70 -5.56
CA GLY A 37 0.24 -2.59 -5.04
C GLY A 37 1.57 -1.87 -4.89
N ALA A 38 2.26 -1.59 -5.99
CA ALA A 38 3.63 -1.08 -5.96
C ALA A 38 3.73 0.34 -5.40
N PHE A 39 3.09 1.32 -6.05
CA PHE A 39 3.25 2.73 -5.69
C PHE A 39 2.66 3.07 -4.34
N ALA A 40 1.45 2.63 -4.01
CA ALA A 40 0.88 2.92 -2.69
C ALA A 40 1.73 2.33 -1.55
N THR A 41 2.22 1.09 -1.69
CA THR A 41 3.11 0.47 -0.68
C THR A 41 4.44 1.19 -0.58
N MET A 42 5.01 1.61 -1.72
CA MET A 42 6.26 2.37 -1.75
C MET A 42 6.10 3.74 -1.07
N ILE A 43 5.03 4.47 -1.40
CA ILE A 43 4.71 5.77 -0.83
C ILE A 43 4.55 5.64 0.70
N MET A 44 3.76 4.68 1.18
CA MET A 44 3.63 4.43 2.62
C MET A 44 4.96 4.07 3.28
N ALA A 45 5.80 3.28 2.61
CA ALA A 45 7.15 2.92 3.05
C ALA A 45 8.12 4.10 3.16
N VAL A 46 8.05 5.03 2.22
CA VAL A 46 8.85 6.25 2.27
C VAL A 46 8.30 7.20 3.33
N MET A 47 6.99 7.48 3.32
CA MET A 47 6.35 8.44 4.23
C MET A 47 6.53 8.05 5.70
N SER A 48 6.27 6.79 6.07
CA SER A 48 6.41 6.32 7.46
C SER A 48 7.85 6.46 7.98
N ARG A 49 8.84 6.10 7.14
CA ARG A 49 10.26 6.20 7.49
C ARG A 49 10.71 7.66 7.58
N ALA A 50 10.31 8.48 6.61
CA ALA A 50 10.63 9.91 6.57
C ALA A 50 10.01 10.65 7.76
N ALA A 51 8.76 10.34 8.12
CA ALA A 51 8.09 10.92 9.28
C ALA A 51 8.86 10.67 10.58
N LEU A 52 9.31 9.43 10.82
CA LEU A 52 10.11 9.10 12.01
C LEU A 52 11.51 9.74 11.95
N GLY A 53 12.20 9.60 10.81
CA GLY A 53 13.56 10.09 10.64
C GLY A 53 13.68 11.61 10.73
N HIS A 54 12.79 12.35 10.06
CA HIS A 54 12.80 13.81 10.07
C HIS A 54 12.30 14.40 11.38
N THR A 55 11.46 13.69 12.14
CA THR A 55 11.06 14.14 13.49
C THR A 55 11.96 13.64 14.62
N ARG A 56 13.08 13.00 14.26
CA ARG A 56 14.11 12.46 15.18
C ARG A 56 13.59 11.42 16.16
N ARG A 57 12.57 10.69 15.75
CA ARG A 57 12.05 9.53 16.47
C ARG A 57 12.74 8.26 16.00
N GLU A 58 12.72 7.24 16.83
CA GLU A 58 13.25 5.93 16.47
C GLU A 58 12.53 5.38 15.23
N ILE A 59 13.28 4.84 14.27
CA ILE A 59 12.73 4.30 13.01
C ILE A 59 12.29 2.86 13.25
N VAL A 60 11.28 2.69 14.09
CA VAL A 60 10.66 1.41 14.40
C VAL A 60 9.18 1.49 14.02
N ALA A 61 8.73 0.54 13.19
CA ALA A 61 7.33 0.47 12.81
C ALA A 61 6.50 -0.03 13.99
N ALA A 62 5.52 0.76 14.42
CA ALA A 62 4.53 0.32 15.40
C ALA A 62 3.72 -0.87 14.84
N LYS A 63 3.16 -1.70 15.73
CA LYS A 63 2.31 -2.83 15.32
C LYS A 63 1.17 -2.39 14.40
N ALA A 64 0.57 -1.23 14.67
CA ALA A 64 -0.48 -0.66 13.84
C ALA A 64 0.02 -0.21 12.45
N THR A 65 1.27 0.26 12.33
CA THR A 65 1.90 0.53 11.03
C THR A 65 2.09 -0.75 10.24
N VAL A 66 2.50 -1.85 10.89
CA VAL A 66 2.60 -3.16 10.23
C VAL A 66 1.23 -3.62 9.73
N ALA A 67 0.18 -3.47 10.55
CA ALA A 67 -1.19 -3.77 10.14
C ALA A 67 -1.63 -2.93 8.93
N ALA A 68 -1.31 -1.63 8.90
CA ALA A 68 -1.60 -0.78 7.75
C ALA A 68 -0.96 -1.31 6.46
N TYR A 69 0.31 -1.73 6.49
CA TYR A 69 0.92 -2.33 5.31
C TYR A 69 0.29 -3.65 4.86
N LEU A 70 -0.11 -4.49 5.82
CA LEU A 70 -0.77 -5.76 5.52
C LEU A 70 -2.12 -5.51 4.85
N LEU A 71 -2.93 -4.61 5.41
CA LEU A 71 -4.21 -4.21 4.83
C LEU A 71 -4.04 -3.63 3.42
N LEU A 72 -3.04 -2.79 3.21
CA LEU A 72 -2.76 -2.21 1.90
C LEU A 72 -2.41 -3.27 0.86
N THR A 73 -1.54 -4.22 1.23
CA THR A 73 -1.10 -5.31 0.34
C THR A 73 -2.24 -6.29 0.07
N LEU A 74 -3.02 -6.65 1.08
CA LEU A 74 -4.19 -7.53 0.93
C LEU A 74 -5.29 -6.86 0.09
N GLY A 75 -5.55 -5.57 0.30
CA GLY A 75 -6.48 -4.80 -0.51
C GLY A 75 -6.08 -4.78 -1.99
N ALA A 76 -4.79 -4.55 -2.29
CA ALA A 76 -4.26 -4.64 -3.64
C ALA A 76 -4.39 -6.05 -4.25
N LEU A 77 -4.12 -7.09 -3.45
CA LEU A 77 -4.27 -8.48 -3.90
C LEU A 77 -5.72 -8.81 -4.24
N VAL A 78 -6.67 -8.49 -3.37
CA VAL A 78 -8.10 -8.68 -3.64
C VAL A 78 -8.52 -7.86 -4.86
N ARG A 79 -8.03 -6.61 -5.00
CA ARG A 79 -8.34 -5.75 -6.16
C ARG A 79 -7.91 -6.37 -7.48
N VAL A 80 -6.74 -7.01 -7.49
CA VAL A 80 -6.14 -7.62 -8.69
C VAL A 80 -6.84 -8.94 -9.03
N LEU A 81 -7.15 -9.75 -8.03
CA LEU A 81 -7.77 -11.06 -8.19
C LEU A 81 -9.30 -11.01 -8.33
N ALA A 82 -9.94 -9.88 -8.05
CA ALA A 82 -11.39 -9.71 -8.12
C ALA A 82 -12.05 -10.21 -9.43
N PRO A 83 -11.47 -10.06 -10.64
CA PRO A 83 -12.03 -10.64 -11.86
C PRO A 83 -12.09 -12.18 -11.89
N LEU A 84 -11.36 -12.85 -10.99
CA LEU A 84 -11.36 -14.31 -10.84
C LEU A 84 -12.34 -14.79 -9.75
N LEU A 85 -12.95 -13.86 -9.00
CA LEU A 85 -13.83 -14.19 -7.88
C LEU A 85 -15.30 -14.24 -8.34
N PRO A 86 -16.14 -15.09 -7.72
CA PRO A 86 -17.54 -15.25 -8.13
C PRO A 86 -18.37 -13.96 -8.05
N ASP A 87 -18.12 -13.12 -7.03
CA ASP A 87 -18.74 -11.81 -6.89
C ASP A 87 -17.65 -10.74 -6.93
N MET A 88 -17.55 -10.11 -8.10
CA MET A 88 -16.54 -9.08 -8.35
C MET A 88 -16.85 -7.78 -7.57
N MET A 89 -18.12 -7.47 -7.34
CA MET A 89 -18.53 -6.24 -6.69
C MET A 89 -18.22 -6.27 -5.19
N ILE A 90 -18.49 -7.40 -4.51
CA ILE A 90 -18.08 -7.57 -3.12
C ILE A 90 -16.57 -7.55 -2.96
N ALA A 91 -15.83 -8.17 -3.90
CA ALA A 91 -14.37 -8.14 -3.89
C ALA A 91 -13.82 -6.72 -4.01
N TYR A 92 -14.38 -5.89 -4.89
CA TYR A 92 -13.99 -4.49 -5.00
C TYR A 92 -14.29 -3.67 -3.74
N ARG A 93 -15.42 -3.92 -3.09
CA ARG A 93 -15.74 -3.28 -1.81
C ARG A 93 -14.74 -3.66 -0.72
N ILE A 94 -14.44 -4.95 -0.58
CA ILE A 94 -13.45 -5.46 0.39
C ILE A 94 -12.08 -4.84 0.12
N ALA A 95 -11.65 -4.82 -1.14
CA ALA A 95 -10.38 -4.22 -1.54
C ALA A 95 -10.30 -2.72 -1.20
N GLY A 96 -11.35 -1.96 -1.52
CA GLY A 96 -11.45 -0.54 -1.21
C GLY A 96 -11.41 -0.26 0.29
N THR A 97 -12.23 -0.97 1.07
CA THR A 97 -12.27 -0.82 2.53
C THR A 97 -10.93 -1.18 3.19
N ALA A 98 -10.26 -2.24 2.74
CA ALA A 98 -8.93 -2.58 3.25
C ALA A 98 -7.89 -1.50 2.93
N TRP A 99 -7.93 -0.96 1.72
CA TRP A 99 -7.04 0.12 1.28
C TRP A 99 -7.27 1.42 2.09
N GLU A 100 -8.53 1.83 2.27
CA GLU A 100 -8.90 2.99 3.07
C GLU A 100 -8.50 2.82 4.54
N ALA A 101 -8.79 1.66 5.14
CA ALA A 101 -8.42 1.35 6.51
C ALA A 101 -6.89 1.43 6.74
N ALA A 102 -6.08 0.99 5.77
CA ALA A 102 -4.64 1.14 5.83
C ALA A 102 -4.19 2.60 5.92
N PHE A 103 -4.75 3.48 5.09
CA PHE A 103 -4.40 4.91 5.12
C PHE A 103 -4.98 5.64 6.33
N ILE A 104 -6.17 5.25 6.82
CA ILE A 104 -6.73 5.78 8.07
C ILE A 104 -5.82 5.43 9.24
N LEU A 105 -5.37 4.17 9.35
CA LEU A 105 -4.40 3.76 10.37
C LEU A 105 -3.09 4.52 10.26
N PHE A 106 -2.59 4.71 9.03
CA PHE A 106 -1.41 5.53 8.80
C PHE A 106 -1.61 6.97 9.33
N LEU A 107 -2.75 7.61 9.02
CA LEU A 107 -3.05 8.96 9.48
C LEU A 107 -3.14 9.05 11.01
N ILE A 108 -3.84 8.11 11.64
CA ILE A 108 -3.97 8.05 13.11
C ILE A 108 -2.58 7.99 13.79
N ILE A 109 -1.62 7.26 13.19
CA ILE A 109 -0.28 7.10 13.75
C ILE A 109 0.62 8.30 13.43
N TYR A 110 0.66 8.72 12.16
CA TYR A 110 1.69 9.63 11.67
C TYR A 110 1.28 11.10 11.67
N ALA A 111 -0.01 11.43 11.64
CA ALA A 111 -0.46 12.82 11.80
C ALA A 111 0.03 13.42 13.13
N PRO A 112 -0.21 12.81 14.32
CA PRO A 112 0.28 13.38 15.58
C PRO A 112 1.80 13.45 15.65
N ILE A 113 2.52 12.50 15.04
CA ILE A 113 3.99 12.53 14.93
C ILE A 113 4.47 13.77 14.17
N LEU A 114 3.82 14.09 13.05
CA LEU A 114 4.21 15.19 12.17
C LEU A 114 3.80 16.57 12.68
N VAL A 115 2.71 16.68 13.47
CA VAL A 115 2.26 17.96 14.03
C VAL A 115 2.80 18.26 15.43
N SER A 116 3.44 17.28 16.07
CA SER A 116 4.08 17.47 17.37
C SER A 116 5.52 17.92 17.22
N ARG A 117 6.04 18.59 18.26
CA ARG A 117 7.45 18.97 18.31
C ARG A 117 8.35 17.76 18.10
N ARG A 118 9.46 17.98 17.41
CA ARG A 118 10.51 16.98 17.22
C ARG A 118 11.00 16.44 18.55
N ALA A 119 11.41 15.17 18.56
CA ALA A 119 11.91 14.52 19.77
C ALA A 119 13.23 15.13 20.29
N ASP A 120 14.01 15.81 19.44
CA ASP A 120 15.25 16.50 19.80
C ASP A 120 15.06 17.97 20.23
N GLY A 121 13.82 18.47 20.25
CA GLY A 121 13.50 19.85 20.65
C GLY A 121 13.97 20.94 19.69
N ARG A 122 14.56 20.58 18.54
CA ARG A 122 15.03 21.55 17.54
C ARG A 122 13.88 22.12 16.72
N PRO A 123 14.03 23.30 16.10
CA PRO A 123 13.05 23.81 15.14
C PRO A 123 12.90 22.84 13.96
N GLY A 124 11.65 22.59 13.56
CA GLY A 124 11.29 21.74 12.42
C GLY A 124 10.03 20.93 12.65
#